data_AF-A0A1G4IQF4-F1
#
_entry.id   AF-A0A1G4IQF4-F1
#
_cell.length_a   1.000
_cell.length_b   1.000
_cell.length_c   1.000
_cell.angle_alpha   90.00
_cell.angle_beta   90.00
_cell.angle_gamma   90.00
#
_symmetry.space_group_name_H-M   'P 1'
#
loop_
_entity.id
_entity.type
_entity.pdbx_description
1 polymer ?
#
loop_
_entity_poly.entity_id
_entity_poly.type
_entity_poly.pdbx_seq_one_letter_code
_entity_poly.pdbx_strand_id
1 'polypeptide(L)'
;MAAGGPQCTLVDNSKKRKRATRESSLSEDQKRQNHVSSEQRRRQAMRQTYDTLVEMVPDLTASQSRSEMQIYARSYNYLAWLYERNRLLREELKQKTGSDAPSHLEWNIPTQNK
;
A
#
# COMPACT_ATOMS: atom_id res chain seq x y z
N MET A 1 42.71 -32.41 -25.62
CA MET A 1 43.37 -32.94 -24.40
C MET A 1 43.92 -31.77 -23.59
N ALA A 2 43.66 -31.81 -22.28
CA ALA A 2 44.29 -31.08 -21.17
C ALA A 2 44.19 -29.53 -21.11
N ALA A 3 43.29 -29.09 -20.22
CA ALA A 3 43.32 -27.82 -19.51
C ALA A 3 44.48 -27.78 -18.49
N GLY A 4 44.97 -26.57 -18.15
CA GLY A 4 45.93 -26.38 -17.06
C GLY A 4 46.31 -24.92 -16.87
N GLY A 5 45.47 -24.17 -16.14
CA GLY A 5 45.78 -22.81 -15.69
C GLY A 5 46.81 -22.80 -14.55
N PRO A 6 47.45 -21.65 -14.26
CA PRO A 6 48.54 -21.57 -13.30
C PRO A 6 48.05 -21.66 -11.85
N GLN A 7 48.95 -22.19 -11.04
CA GLN A 7 48.72 -22.75 -9.72
C GLN A 7 48.28 -21.73 -8.65
N CYS A 8 47.37 -22.18 -7.80
CA CYS A 8 47.09 -21.61 -6.49
C CYS A 8 48.23 -21.96 -5.54
N THR A 9 48.90 -20.97 -4.94
CA THR A 9 49.41 -21.05 -3.57
C THR A 9 49.55 -19.64 -2.99
N LEU A 10 49.55 -19.57 -1.65
CA LEU A 10 49.70 -18.41 -0.75
C LEU A 10 48.36 -17.85 -0.23
N VAL A 11 48.06 -17.81 1.06
CA VAL A 11 48.63 -18.38 2.29
C VAL A 11 47.52 -18.24 3.34
N ASP A 12 47.48 -19.21 4.24
CA ASP A 12 46.71 -19.16 5.48
C ASP A 12 47.08 -17.90 6.30
N ASN A 13 46.11 -17.06 6.61
CA ASN A 13 46.19 -16.22 7.80
C ASN A 13 44.81 -16.14 8.45
N SER A 14 44.47 -17.26 9.08
CA SER A 14 43.40 -17.47 10.03
C SER A 14 43.59 -16.62 11.30
N LYS A 15 43.70 -15.29 11.15
CA LYS A 15 43.38 -14.35 12.23
C LYS A 15 41.86 -14.32 12.33
N LYS A 16 41.33 -15.20 13.20
CA LYS A 16 39.99 -15.16 13.78
C LYS A 16 39.57 -13.70 14.00
N ARG A 17 38.86 -13.14 13.03
CA ARG A 17 37.99 -11.99 13.29
C ARG A 17 36.98 -12.55 14.27
N LYS A 18 37.13 -12.20 15.55
CA LYS A 18 36.11 -12.43 16.58
C LYS A 18 34.80 -12.01 15.91
N ARG A 19 33.96 -12.98 15.55
CA ARG A 19 32.59 -12.70 15.13
C ARG A 19 32.05 -11.84 16.24
N ALA A 20 31.82 -10.56 15.96
CA ALA A 20 31.13 -9.67 16.87
C ALA A 20 29.94 -10.46 17.37
N THR A 21 29.96 -10.71 18.68
CA THR A 21 29.00 -11.49 19.42
C THR A 21 27.62 -11.20 18.84
N ARG A 22 27.05 -12.21 18.18
CA ARG A 22 25.65 -12.24 17.80
C ARG A 22 24.86 -12.31 19.11
N GLU A 23 24.66 -11.17 19.75
CA GLU A 23 23.76 -10.99 20.88
C GLU A 23 23.77 -9.50 21.24
N SER A 24 22.94 -8.72 20.56
CA SER A 24 22.14 -7.76 21.30
C SER A 24 20.71 -8.28 21.26
N SER A 25 20.44 -9.31 22.08
CA SER A 25 19.07 -9.48 22.57
C SER A 25 18.69 -8.10 23.10
N LEU A 26 17.75 -7.43 22.42
CA LEU A 26 17.28 -6.11 22.83
C LEU A 26 16.89 -6.25 24.30
N SER A 27 17.38 -5.36 25.17
CA SER A 27 16.93 -5.31 26.56
C SER A 27 15.40 -5.27 26.59
N GLU A 28 14.77 -5.83 27.63
CA GLU A 28 13.31 -5.79 27.76
C GLU A 28 12.76 -4.36 27.68
N ASP A 29 13.51 -3.39 28.20
CA ASP A 29 13.19 -1.96 28.06
C ASP A 29 13.29 -1.46 26.61
N GLN A 30 14.33 -1.89 25.89
CA GLN A 30 14.51 -1.55 24.47
C GLN A 30 13.43 -2.21 23.59
N LYS A 31 13.03 -3.44 23.89
CA LYS A 31 11.92 -4.13 23.22
C LYS A 31 10.61 -3.38 23.46
N ARG A 32 10.34 -2.97 24.70
CA ARG A 32 9.15 -2.19 25.06
C ARG A 32 9.12 -0.86 24.31
N GLN A 33 10.23 -0.11 24.28
CA GLN A 33 10.34 1.15 23.53
C GLN A 33 10.14 0.93 22.02
N ASN A 34 10.78 -0.09 21.44
CA ASN A 34 10.65 -0.40 20.02
C ASN A 34 9.23 -0.86 19.65
N HIS A 35 8.55 -1.59 20.53
CA HIS A 35 7.17 -1.99 20.32
C HIS A 35 6.25 -0.76 20.28
N VAL A 36 6.37 0.15 21.26
CA VAL A 36 5.57 1.39 21.30
C VAL A 36 5.84 2.26 20.07
N SER A 37 7.11 2.44 19.68
CA SER A 37 7.46 3.27 18.52
C SER A 37 7.02 2.65 17.20
N SER A 38 7.07 1.32 17.06
CA SER A 38 6.59 0.63 15.86
C SER A 38 5.07 0.69 15.76
N GLU A 39 4.38 0.55 16.88
CA GLU A 39 2.93 0.69 16.94
C GLU A 39 2.47 2.12 16.63
N GLN A 40 3.16 3.13 17.16
CA GLN A 40 2.88 4.52 16.86
C GLN A 40 3.07 4.83 15.37
N ARG A 41 4.16 4.35 14.76
CA ARG A 41 4.40 4.47 13.32
C ARG A 41 3.31 3.77 12.50
N ARG A 42 2.92 2.55 12.88
CA ARG A 42 1.83 1.81 12.21
C ARG A 42 0.52 2.61 12.25
N ARG A 43 0.16 3.15 13.43
CA ARG A 43 -1.06 3.95 13.60
C ARG A 43 -1.02 5.27 12.84
N GLN A 44 0.15 5.90 12.78
CA GLN A 44 0.33 7.12 11.99
C GLN A 44 0.16 6.84 10.49
N ALA A 45 0.75 5.76 9.97
CA ALA A 45 0.57 5.36 8.58
C ALA A 45 -0.91 5.08 8.24
N MET A 46 -1.62 4.35 9.11
CA MET A 46 -3.06 4.12 8.95
C MET A 46 -3.86 5.43 8.89
N ARG A 47 -3.56 6.39 9.78
CA ARG A 47 -4.23 7.70 9.79
C ARG A 47 -3.97 8.49 8.52
N GLN A 48 -2.74 8.49 8.03
CA GLN A 48 -2.40 9.15 6.76
C GLN A 48 -3.23 8.58 5.60
N THR A 49 -3.44 7.26 5.56
CA THR A 49 -4.32 6.64 4.55
C THR A 49 -5.76 7.14 4.66
N TYR A 50 -6.30 7.27 5.87
CA TYR A 50 -7.64 7.84 6.07
C TYR A 50 -7.71 9.32 5.69
N ASP A 51 -6.68 10.11 5.99
CA ASP A 51 -6.61 11.51 5.61
C ASP A 51 -6.65 11.67 4.08
N THR A 52 -5.96 10.79 3.33
CA THR A 52 -6.05 10.76 1.86
C THR A 52 -7.46 10.42 1.37
N LEU A 53 -8.17 9.50 2.03
CA LEU A 53 -9.57 9.21 1.69
C LEU A 53 -10.49 10.42 1.93
N VAL A 54 -10.28 11.16 3.02
CA VAL A 54 -11.04 12.37 3.35
C VAL A 54 -10.80 13.48 2.32
N GLU A 55 -9.58 13.60 1.80
CA GLU A 55 -9.25 14.57 0.74
C GLU A 55 -9.89 14.22 -0.62
N MET A 56 -9.96 12.92 -0.96
CA MET A 56 -10.46 12.48 -2.26
C MET A 56 -11.99 12.45 -2.36
N VAL A 57 -12.70 12.25 -1.26
CA VAL A 57 -14.17 12.10 -1.25
C VAL A 57 -14.82 13.46 -0.94
N PRO A 58 -15.55 14.07 -1.89
CA PRO A 58 -16.11 15.42 -1.72
C PRO A 58 -17.04 15.58 -0.51
N ASP A 59 -17.73 14.49 -0.15
CA ASP A 59 -18.70 14.47 0.94
C ASP A 59 -18.06 14.26 2.32
N LEU A 60 -16.74 14.12 2.42
CA LEU A 60 -16.01 14.04 3.68
C LEU A 60 -15.41 15.40 4.03
N THR A 61 -15.55 15.81 5.28
CA THR A 61 -14.90 17.01 5.82
C THR A 61 -13.85 16.63 6.84
N ALA A 62 -12.88 17.51 7.09
CA ALA A 62 -11.83 17.31 8.10
C ALA A 62 -12.38 16.98 9.49
N SER A 63 -13.60 17.44 9.81
CA SER A 63 -14.30 17.12 11.07
C SER A 63 -14.68 15.64 11.22
N GLN A 64 -14.86 14.93 10.10
CA GLN A 64 -15.27 13.52 10.04
C GLN A 64 -14.08 12.55 9.91
N SER A 65 -12.85 13.07 9.81
CA SER A 65 -11.59 12.30 9.68
C SER A 65 -11.34 11.30 10.81
N ARG A 66 -12.07 11.40 11.93
CA ARG A 66 -11.88 10.54 13.11
C ARG A 66 -12.81 9.33 13.17
N SER A 67 -13.83 9.25 12.30
CA SER A 67 -14.81 8.16 12.32
C SER A 67 -14.58 7.21 11.15
N GLU A 68 -13.86 6.11 11.38
CA GLU A 68 -13.54 5.09 10.37
C GLU A 68 -14.79 4.61 9.61
N MET A 69 -15.87 4.31 10.34
CA MET A 69 -17.14 3.86 9.75
C MET A 69 -17.75 4.91 8.81
N GLN A 70 -17.67 6.20 9.16
CA GLN A 70 -18.21 7.27 8.32
C GLN A 70 -17.37 7.45 7.05
N ILE A 71 -16.04 7.36 7.19
CA ILE A 71 -15.11 7.41 6.05
C ILE A 71 -15.44 6.28 5.08
N TYR A 72 -15.56 5.04 5.57
CA TYR A 72 -15.91 3.90 4.72
C TYR A 72 -17.26 4.04 4.04
N ALA A 73 -18.31 4.36 4.79
CA ALA A 73 -19.66 4.48 4.24
C ALA A 73 -19.75 5.56 3.14
N ARG A 74 -19.17 6.73 3.39
CA ARG A 74 -19.15 7.83 2.41
C ARG A 74 -18.28 7.51 1.20
N SER A 75 -17.13 6.89 1.41
CA SER A 75 -16.25 6.44 0.32
C SER A 75 -16.95 5.44 -0.58
N TYR A 76 -17.66 4.47 0.00
CA TYR A 76 -18.46 3.50 -0.75
C TYR A 76 -19.56 4.18 -1.58
N ASN A 77 -20.32 5.10 -0.96
CA ASN A 77 -21.36 5.85 -1.65
C ASN A 77 -20.80 6.66 -2.83
N TYR A 78 -19.64 7.31 -2.63
CA TYR A 78 -18.98 8.07 -3.68
C TYR A 78 -18.49 7.18 -4.83
N LEU A 79 -17.94 6.00 -4.53
CA LEU A 79 -17.60 5.01 -5.54
C LEU A 79 -18.84 4.60 -6.34
N ALA A 80 -19.93 4.21 -5.68
CA ALA A 80 -21.17 3.83 -6.35
C ALA A 80 -21.70 4.95 -7.26
N TRP A 81 -21.64 6.21 -6.82
CA TRP A 81 -21.97 7.37 -7.63
C TRP A 81 -21.05 7.54 -8.84
N LEU A 82 -19.73 7.37 -8.69
CA LEU A 82 -18.76 7.44 -9.79
C LEU A 82 -19.03 6.39 -10.87
N TYR A 83 -19.33 5.15 -10.46
CA TYR A 83 -19.68 4.07 -11.40
C TYR A 83 -20.94 4.42 -12.20
N GLU A 84 -21.99 4.86 -11.53
CA GLU A 84 -23.24 5.25 -12.20
C GLU A 84 -23.05 6.47 -13.10
N ARG A 85 -22.28 7.47 -12.63
CA ARG A 85 -21.97 8.66 -13.43
C ARG A 85 -21.16 8.31 -14.68
N ASN A 86 -20.19 7.40 -14.56
CA ASN A 86 -19.42 6.90 -15.69
C ASN A 86 -20.32 6.19 -16.71
N ARG A 87 -21.23 5.31 -16.26
CA ARG A 87 -22.22 4.64 -17.12
C ARG A 87 -23.04 5.66 -17.91
N LEU A 88 -23.63 6.65 -17.23
CA LEU A 88 -24.44 7.69 -17.86
C LEU A 88 -23.65 8.52 -18.88
N LEU A 89 -22.42 8.90 -18.56
CA LEU A 89 -21.55 9.65 -19.48
C LEU A 89 -21.20 8.86 -20.75
N ARG A 90 -20.99 7.54 -20.62
CA ARG A 90 -20.73 6.66 -21.77
C ARG A 90 -21.96 6.53 -22.66
N GLU A 91 -23.15 6.44 -22.07
CA GLU A 91 -24.41 6.45 -22.81
C GLU A 91 -24.63 7.78 -23.55
N GLU A 92 -24.37 8.90 -22.89
CA GLU A 92 -24.47 10.24 -23.49
C GLU A 92 -23.48 10.42 -24.65
N LEU A 93 -22.24 9.94 -24.49
CA LEU A 93 -21.22 9.98 -25.54
C LEU A 93 -21.65 9.16 -26.76
N LYS A 94 -22.20 7.97 -26.54
CA LYS A 94 -22.74 7.13 -27.61
C LYS A 94 -23.88 7.81 -28.35
N GLN A 95 -24.79 8.47 -27.63
CA GLN A 95 -25.91 9.18 -28.25
C GLN A 95 -25.46 10.40 -29.08
N LYS A 96 -24.47 11.16 -28.60
CA LYS A 96 -24.03 12.40 -29.25
C LYS A 96 -23.08 12.17 -30.42
N THR A 97 -22.18 11.20 -30.29
CA THR A 97 -21.08 10.98 -31.27
C THR A 97 -21.30 9.72 -32.10
N GLY A 98 -22.19 8.81 -31.69
CA GLY A 98 -22.39 7.51 -32.34
C GLY A 98 -21.25 6.52 -32.10
N SER A 99 -20.22 6.91 -31.34
CA SER A 99 -19.05 6.09 -31.02
C SER A 99 -19.16 5.53 -29.61
N ASP A 100 -18.70 4.30 -29.40
CA ASP A 100 -18.64 3.71 -28.06
C ASP A 100 -17.44 4.26 -27.26
N ALA A 101 -17.58 4.27 -25.94
CA ALA A 101 -16.49 4.68 -25.06
C ALA A 101 -15.36 3.62 -25.06
N PRO A 102 -14.10 4.04 -24.88
CA PRO A 102 -12.97 3.12 -24.74
C PRO A 102 -13.17 2.07 -23.65
N SER A 103 -12.72 0.84 -23.90
CA SER A 103 -12.90 -0.31 -22.99
C SER A 103 -12.34 -0.11 -21.57
N HIS A 104 -11.28 0.68 -21.41
CA HIS A 104 -10.67 0.98 -20.12
C HIS A 104 -11.51 1.95 -19.26
N LEU A 105 -12.57 2.53 -19.81
CA LEU A 105 -13.53 3.35 -19.06
C LEU A 105 -14.76 2.54 -18.63
N GLU A 106 -14.82 1.25 -18.94
CA GLU A 106 -15.93 0.39 -18.55
C GLU A 106 -15.73 -0.17 -17.15
N TRP A 107 -16.03 0.68 -16.17
CA TRP A 107 -15.98 0.31 -14.76
C TRP A 107 -17.37 -0.11 -14.31
N ASN A 108 -17.51 -1.36 -13.85
CA ASN A 108 -18.77 -1.88 -13.31
C ASN A 108 -18.62 -2.14 -11.81
N ILE A 109 -19.70 -1.91 -11.05
CA ILE A 109 -19.73 -2.25 -9.63
C ILE A 109 -19.63 -3.77 -9.50
N PRO A 110 -18.67 -4.31 -8.71
CA PRO A 110 -18.57 -5.74 -8.49
C PRO A 110 -19.84 -6.23 -7.80
N THR A 111 -20.57 -7.14 -8.45
CA THR A 111 -21.71 -7.82 -7.86
C THR A 111 -21.20 -8.71 -6.74
N GLN A 112 -21.62 -8.45 -5.51
CA GLN A 112 -21.29 -9.31 -4.37
C GLN A 112 -21.90 -10.70 -4.63
N ASN A 113 -21.08 -11.65 -5.07
CA ASN A 113 -21.47 -13.05 -5.05
C ASN A 113 -21.62 -13.45 -3.58
N LYS A 114 -22.84 -13.84 -3.21
CA LYS A 114 -23.16 -14.37 -1.88
C LYS A 114 -22.45 -15.69 -1.62
#